data_AF-A0A7Y2W6N7-F1
#
_entry.id   AF-A0A7Y2W6N7-F1
#
_cell.length_a   1.000
_cell.length_b   1.000
_cell.length_c   1.000
_cell.angle_alpha   90.00
_cell.angle_beta   90.00
_cell.angle_gamma   90.00
#
_symmetry.space_group_name_H-M   'P 1'
#
loop_
_entity.id
_entity.type
_entity.pdbx_description
1 polymer ?
#
loop_
_entity_poly.entity_id
_entity_poly.type
_entity_poly.pdbx_seq_one_letter_code
_entity_poly.pdbx_strand_id
1 'polypeptide(L)' 'MRTRHDTLEKNILALFSRACRQGRWDVAEHLLCALEASGDEGDGCEQPCVRGPVVDAYLSIASLPSKP' A
#
# COMPACT_ATOMS: atom_id res chain seq x y z
N MET A 1 21.52 2.89 2.36
CA MET A 1 20.97 1.52 2.51
C MET A 1 19.44 1.60 2.33
N ARG A 2 18.92 1.44 1.10
CA ARG A 2 17.46 1.55 0.79
C ARG A 2 16.72 0.21 0.78
N THR A 3 17.44 -0.91 0.91
CA THR A 3 16.91 -2.27 0.70
C THR A 3 15.97 -2.77 1.82
N ARG A 4 16.14 -2.30 3.06
CA ARG A 4 15.31 -2.75 4.19
C ARG A 4 13.91 -2.13 4.18
N HIS A 5 13.80 -0.87 3.77
CA HIS A 5 12.51 -0.16 3.67
C HIS A 5 11.64 -0.77 2.56
N ASP A 6 12.26 -1.00 1.40
CA ASP A 6 11.62 -1.64 0.24
C ASP A 6 11.12 -3.06 0.54
N THR A 7 11.80 -3.81 1.42
CA THR A 7 11.35 -5.14 1.86
C THR A 7 10.14 -5.05 2.79
N LEU A 8 10.07 -4.06 3.67
CA LEU A 8 8.96 -3.87 4.60
C LEU A 8 7.68 -3.47 3.87
N GLU A 9 7.75 -2.47 2.98
CA GLU A 9 6.62 -2.01 2.17
C GLU A 9 6.03 -3.13 1.31
N LYS A 10 6.89 -3.93 0.66
CA LYS A 10 6.46 -5.11 -0.12
C LYS A 10 5.71 -6.14 0.73
N ASN A 11 6.16 -6.37 1.96
CA ASN A 11 5.49 -7.28 2.88
C ASN A 11 4.14 -6.73 3.35
N ILE A 12 4.05 -5.43 3.64
CA ILE A 12 2.80 -4.77 4.02
C ILE A 12 1.79 -4.85 2.87
N LEU A 13 2.23 -4.60 1.63
CA LEU A 13 1.39 -4.72 0.43
C LEU A 13 0.87 -6.15 0.21
N ALA A 14 1.72 -7.17 0.42
CA ALA A 14 1.31 -8.57 0.33
C ALA A 14 0.25 -8.93 1.39
N LEU A 15 0.40 -8.42 2.62
CA LEU A 15 -0.58 -8.60 3.69
C LEU A 15 -1.88 -7.86 3.41
N PHE A 16 -1.81 -6.65 2.84
CA PHE A 16 -2.96 -5.85 2.45
C PHE A 16 -3.82 -6.59 1.41
N SER A 17 -3.19 -7.07 0.32
CA SER A 17 -3.89 -7.86 -0.71
C SER A 17 -4.57 -9.09 -0.12
N ARG A 18 -3.89 -9.76 0.83
CA ARG A 18 -4.43 -10.92 1.53
C ARG A 18 -5.59 -10.56 2.48
N ALA A 19 -5.57 -9.39 3.12
CA ALA A 19 -6.65 -8.90 3.97
C ALA A 19 -7.89 -8.55 3.15
N CYS A 20 -7.71 -7.85 2.02
CA CYS A 20 -8.77 -7.55 1.05
C CYS A 20 -9.45 -8.82 0.53
N ARG A 21 -8.66 -9.84 0.13
CA ARG A 21 -9.20 -11.13 -0.31
C ARG A 21 -9.98 -11.90 0.76
N GLN A 22 -9.67 -11.67 2.04
CA GLN A 22 -10.37 -12.28 3.17
C GLN A 22 -11.56 -11.45 3.67
N GLY A 23 -11.83 -10.29 3.07
CA GLY A 23 -12.87 -9.35 3.53
C GLY A 23 -12.58 -8.74 4.90
N ARG A 24 -11.32 -8.75 5.34
CA ARG A 24 -10.90 -8.18 6.64
C ARG A 24 -10.55 -6.71 6.46
N TRP A 25 -11.58 -5.89 6.29
CA TRP A 25 -11.43 -4.46 5.95
C TRP A 25 -10.73 -3.65 7.04
N ASP A 26 -10.99 -3.93 8.33
CA ASP A 26 -10.34 -3.22 9.44
C ASP A 26 -8.80 -3.38 9.40
N VAL A 27 -8.34 -4.57 9.03
CA VAL A 27 -6.91 -4.87 8.90
C VAL A 27 -6.33 -4.27 7.62
N ALA A 28 -7.10 -4.28 6.53
CA ALA A 28 -6.69 -3.68 5.27
C ALA A 28 -6.50 -2.16 5.42
N GLU A 29 -7.39 -1.49 6.15
CA GLU A 29 -7.28 -0.06 6.45
C GLU A 29 -5.98 0.25 7.21
N HIS A 30 -5.69 -0.47 8.29
CA HIS A 30 -4.46 -0.26 9.05
C HIS A 30 -3.18 -0.52 8.24
N LEU A 31 -3.20 -1.52 7.35
CA LEU A 31 -2.06 -1.82 6.47
C LEU A 31 -1.89 -0.74 5.39
N LEU A 32 -2.98 -0.13 4.92
CA LEU A 32 -2.94 0.99 3.99
C LEU A 32 -2.33 2.24 4.66
N CYS A 33 -2.79 2.59 5.86
CA CYS A 33 -2.22 3.71 6.62
C CYS A 33 -0.72 3.53 6.91
N ALA A 34 -0.28 2.28 7.15
CA ALA A 34 1.13 1.98 7.33
C ALA A 34 1.97 2.21 6.04
N LEU A 35 1.41 1.92 4.86
CA LEU A 35 2.04 2.22 3.56
C LEU A 35 2.08 3.72 3.26
N GLU A 36 1.04 4.46 3.64
CA GLU A 36 0.97 5.91 3.47
C GLU A 36 2.01 6.60 4.37
N ALA A 37 2.09 6.20 5.64
CA ALA A 37 3.07 6.73 6.59
C ALA A 37 4.52 6.40 6.17
N SER A 38 4.77 5.21 5.62
CA SER A 38 6.12 4.84 5.16
C SER A 38 6.59 5.62 3.92
N GLY A 39 5.65 6.15 3.12
CA GLY A 39 5.97 7.00 1.98
C GLY A 39 6.29 8.46 2.35
N ASP A 40 5.75 8.95 3.47
CA ASP A 40 5.84 10.36 3.88
C ASP A 40 7.15 10.67 4.65
N GLU A 41 7.73 9.69 5.35
CA GLU A 41 8.95 9.89 6.15
C GLU A 41 10.27 9.93 5.34
N GLY A 42 10.19 9.83 4.00
CA GLY A 42 11.33 9.50 3.14
C GLY A 42 12.00 10.63 2.36
N ASP A 43 11.28 11.69 1.94
CA ASP A 43 11.88 12.70 1.07
C ASP A 43 11.05 13.98 1.01
N GLY A 44 11.63 15.09 1.45
CA GLY A 44 11.15 16.44 1.14
C GLY A 44 11.36 16.82 -0.34
N CYS A 45 11.31 15.85 -1.25
CA CYS A 45 11.29 16.06 -2.69
C CYS A 45 9.96 15.55 -3.22
N GLU A 46 9.13 16.51 -3.62
CA GLU A 46 7.88 16.37 -4.35
C GLU A 46 8.11 15.80 -5.76
N GLN A 47 8.73 14.62 -5.88
CA GLN A 47 8.91 13.96 -7.16
C GLN A 47 7.93 12.79 -7.28
N PRO A 48 6.90 12.90 -8.14
CA PRO A 48 5.91 11.85 -8.34
C PRO A 48 6.56 10.71 -9.11
N CYS A 49 7.25 9.82 -8.40
CA CYS A 49 7.68 8.54 -8.95
C CYS A 49 6.40 7.75 -9.24
N VAL A 50 6.12 7.59 -10.52
CA VAL A 50 4.83 7.25 -11.17
C VAL A 50 4.20 5.91 -10.74
N ARG A 51 4.76 5.19 -9.77
CA ARG A 51 4.17 3.98 -9.19
C ARG A 51 4.82 3.62 -7.85
N GLY A 52 4.30 4.20 -6.77
CA GLY A 52 4.59 3.79 -5.41
C GLY A 52 3.66 2.65 -4.95
N PRO A 53 4.03 1.90 -3.90
CA PRO A 53 3.19 0.83 -3.34
C PRO A 53 1.79 1.32 -2.90
N VAL A 54 1.66 2.61 -2.54
CA VAL A 54 0.38 3.27 -2.28
C VAL A 54 -0.48 3.37 -3.55
N VAL A 55 0.11 3.73 -4.69
CA VAL A 55 -0.60 3.79 -5.99
C VAL A 55 -1.09 2.40 -6.39
N ASP A 56 -0.29 1.35 -6.17
CA ASP A 56 -0.69 -0.03 -6.43
C ASP A 56 -1.83 -0.48 -5.49
N ALA A 57 -1.83 -0.04 -4.23
CA ALA A 57 -2.93 -0.33 -3.30
C ALA A 57 -4.25 0.31 -3.77
N TYR A 58 -4.24 1.58 -4.17
CA TYR A 58 -5.43 2.25 -4.74
C TYR A 58 -5.91 1.60 -6.04
N LEU A 59 -5.00 1.25 -6.95
CA LEU A 59 -5.36 0.55 -8.20
C LEU A 59 -6.00 -0.80 -7.91
N SER A 60 -5.51 -1.52 -6.91
CA SER A 60 -6.11 -2.80 -6.49
C SER A 60 -7.53 -2.62 -5.98
N ILE A 61 -7.84 -1.53 -5.27
CA ILE A 61 -9.21 -1.22 -4.82
C ILE A 61 -10.09 -0.84 -6.02
N ALA A 62 -9.61 0.06 -6.88
CA ALA A 62 -10.35 0.53 -8.05
C ALA A 62 -10.66 -0.60 -9.06
N SER A 63 -9.84 -1.66 -9.05
CA SER A 63 -10.02 -2.86 -9.89
C SER A 63 -10.92 -3.91 -9.24
N LEU A 64 -11.33 -3.75 -7.98
CA LEU A 64 -12.31 -4.64 -7.39
C LEU A 64 -13.66 -4.41 -8.08
N PRO A 65 -14.31 -5.46 -8.58
CA PRO A 65 -15.65 -5.31 -9.13
C PRO A 65 -16.57 -4.82 -8.02
N SER A 66 -17.10 -3.61 -8.18
CA SER A 66 -18.23 -3.13 -7.39
C SER A 66 -19.33 -4.18 -7.53
N LYS A 67 -19.52 -4.99 -6.48
CA LYS A 67 -20.57 -5.99 -6.50
C LYS A 67 -21.90 -5.21 -6.56
N PRO A 68 -22.80 -5.57 -7.49
CA PRO A 68 -24.05 -4.85 -7.74
C PRO A 68 -25.01 -4.89 -6.55
#